data_AF-A0AA88XUV1-F1
#
_entry.id   AF-A0AA88XUV1-F1
#
_cell.length_a   1.000
_cell.length_b   1.000
_cell.length_c   1.000
_cell.angle_alpha   90.00
_cell.angle_beta   90.00
_cell.angle_gamma   90.00
#
_symmetry.space_group_name_H-M   'P 1'
#
loop_
_entity.id
_entity.type
_entity.pdbx_description
1 polymer ?
#
loop_
_entity_poly.entity_id
_entity_poly.type
_entity_poly.pdbx_seq_one_letter_code
_entity_poly.pdbx_strand_id
1 'polypeptide(L)'
;EMPHITQIAAMEMESGESFNEYIFPKVPISFEASYITGFTVSEDNKFKVHGEEVNAVFLKEGLNRFISWVQKFSNAVLIAHNGRRFDFPITMNAVRDVNLIDSFMSVIFGFIDSLGVLRKTFPGQKTYQQVRLVRSLLNQSYRAHNGLEDVKALRSLMQKANWSSENLMKSSFKPDAVLTSLLFKMEVYKNIGSLDVLIRRGIVKQGTAEKIAGSGLNLAHLPKIFQRDGERGLQTAFIQNNKENQPRVTKSKRVLEDAIPKLAEYFRSTNAV
;
A
#
# COMPACT_ATOMS: atom_id res chain seq x y z
N GLU A 1 -8.65 -9.15 3.34
CA GLU A 1 -7.40 -9.85 3.01
C GLU A 1 -6.70 -9.10 1.88
N MET A 2 -5.37 -9.07 1.85
CA MET A 2 -4.63 -8.41 0.75
C MET A 2 -4.57 -9.36 -0.45
N PRO A 3 -4.78 -8.88 -1.68
CA PRO A 3 -4.72 -9.74 -2.86
C PRO A 3 -3.30 -10.25 -3.10
N HIS A 4 -3.20 -11.44 -3.70
CA HIS A 4 -1.92 -12.04 -4.10
C HIS A 4 -1.53 -11.58 -5.51
N ILE A 5 -0.21 -11.37 -5.71
CA ILE A 5 0.34 -11.05 -7.02
C ILE A 5 0.37 -12.32 -7.87
N THR A 6 -0.21 -12.25 -9.07
CA THR A 6 -0.20 -13.31 -10.08
C THR A 6 0.64 -12.96 -11.31
N GLN A 7 1.01 -11.69 -11.47
CA GLN A 7 1.88 -11.21 -12.54
C GLN A 7 2.61 -9.96 -12.05
N ILE A 8 3.90 -9.84 -12.38
CA ILE A 8 4.69 -8.62 -12.22
C ILE A 8 5.10 -8.18 -13.62
N ALA A 9 4.71 -6.97 -14.00
CA ALA A 9 5.10 -6.39 -15.28
C ALA A 9 5.60 -4.97 -15.08
N ALA A 10 6.62 -4.58 -15.85
CA ALA A 10 7.15 -3.24 -15.90
C ALA A 10 7.69 -2.95 -17.29
N MET A 11 7.78 -1.67 -17.63
CA MET A 11 8.40 -1.22 -18.86
C MET A 11 9.16 0.08 -18.59
N GLU A 12 10.42 0.10 -18.97
CA GLU A 12 11.27 1.29 -18.86
C GLU A 12 10.85 2.31 -19.94
N MET A 13 10.75 3.58 -19.54
CA MET A 13 10.08 4.66 -20.27
C MET A 13 10.81 5.08 -21.55
N GLU A 14 12.14 5.01 -21.58
CA GLU A 14 12.97 5.47 -22.70
C GLU A 14 13.26 4.32 -23.68
N SER A 15 13.94 3.29 -23.20
CA SER A 15 14.50 2.18 -23.99
C SER A 15 13.47 1.26 -24.63
N GLY A 16 12.30 1.03 -24.01
CA GLY A 16 11.46 -0.09 -24.45
C GLY A 16 11.53 -1.32 -23.56
N GLU A 17 12.59 -1.47 -22.77
CA GLU A 17 12.86 -2.73 -22.08
C GLU A 17 11.71 -3.08 -21.14
N SER A 18 11.20 -4.30 -21.27
CA SER A 18 10.07 -4.78 -20.47
C SER A 18 10.48 -5.94 -19.57
N PHE A 19 9.92 -5.95 -18.38
CA PHE A 19 9.89 -7.08 -17.48
C PHE A 19 8.48 -7.67 -17.46
N ASN A 20 8.36 -9.00 -17.51
CA ASN A 20 7.10 -9.69 -17.40
C ASN A 20 7.31 -11.08 -16.79
N GLU A 21 6.75 -11.33 -15.62
CA GLU A 21 6.88 -12.59 -14.90
C GLU A 21 5.53 -13.00 -14.32
N TYR A 22 5.10 -14.24 -14.56
CA TYR A 22 3.91 -14.81 -13.93
C TYR A 22 4.28 -15.45 -12.59
N ILE A 23 3.39 -15.31 -11.61
CA ILE A 23 3.64 -15.72 -10.23
C ILE A 23 2.57 -16.71 -9.80
N PHE A 24 3.00 -17.86 -9.29
CA PHE A 24 2.08 -18.80 -8.65
C PHE A 24 1.47 -18.18 -7.39
N PRO A 25 0.12 -18.07 -7.32
CA PRO A 25 -0.53 -17.56 -6.13
C PRO A 25 -0.47 -18.62 -5.02
N LYS A 26 -0.35 -18.17 -3.77
CA LYS A 26 -0.39 -19.07 -2.59
C LYS A 26 -1.80 -19.61 -2.26
N VAL A 27 -2.83 -19.00 -2.86
CA VAL A 27 -4.24 -19.38 -2.69
C VAL A 27 -4.86 -19.57 -4.07
N PRO A 28 -5.92 -20.38 -4.21
CA PRO A 28 -6.63 -20.52 -5.47
C PRO A 28 -7.06 -19.15 -6.04
N ILE A 29 -6.94 -19.00 -7.36
CA ILE A 29 -7.44 -17.81 -8.07
C ILE A 29 -8.97 -17.86 -7.99
N SER A 30 -9.60 -16.78 -7.51
CA SER A 30 -11.06 -16.72 -7.46
C SER A 30 -11.67 -16.77 -8.86
N PHE A 31 -12.92 -17.21 -8.96
CA PHE A 31 -13.64 -17.26 -10.23
C PHE A 31 -13.67 -15.88 -10.92
N GLU A 32 -13.91 -14.81 -10.18
CA GLU A 32 -13.95 -13.44 -10.70
C GLU A 32 -12.58 -12.97 -11.21
N ALA A 33 -11.52 -13.26 -10.46
CA ALA A 33 -10.16 -12.91 -10.88
C ALA A 33 -9.76 -13.69 -12.15
N SER A 34 -10.10 -14.97 -12.21
CA SER A 34 -9.88 -15.83 -13.38
C SER A 34 -10.67 -15.34 -14.59
N TYR A 35 -11.95 -14.98 -14.42
CA TYR A 35 -12.81 -14.45 -15.48
C TYR A 35 -12.25 -13.15 -16.08
N ILE A 36 -11.71 -12.26 -15.25
CA ILE A 36 -11.19 -10.96 -15.68
C ILE A 36 -9.81 -11.09 -16.35
N THR A 37 -8.91 -11.88 -15.76
CA THR A 37 -7.49 -11.94 -16.19
C THR A 37 -7.19 -13.09 -17.14
N GLY A 38 -8.07 -14.10 -17.20
CA GLY A 38 -7.82 -15.38 -17.86
C GLY A 38 -6.83 -16.28 -17.13
N PHE A 39 -6.41 -15.94 -15.91
CA PHE A 39 -5.43 -16.73 -15.17
C PHE A 39 -6.08 -17.93 -14.49
N THR A 40 -5.47 -19.09 -14.66
CA THR A 40 -5.87 -20.34 -13.99
C THR A 40 -4.63 -21.14 -13.62
N VAL A 41 -4.73 -21.92 -12.54
CA VAL A 41 -3.77 -22.96 -12.20
C VAL A 41 -4.50 -24.30 -12.34
N SER A 42 -4.00 -25.19 -13.19
CA SER A 42 -4.58 -26.53 -13.37
C SER A 42 -4.21 -27.46 -12.20
N GLU A 43 -4.87 -28.61 -12.12
CA GLU A 43 -4.65 -29.62 -11.07
C GLU A 43 -3.21 -30.15 -11.04
N ASP A 44 -2.53 -30.17 -12.19
CA ASP A 44 -1.12 -30.53 -12.35
C ASP A 44 -0.14 -29.35 -12.13
N ASN A 45 -0.59 -28.28 -11.46
CA ASN A 45 0.18 -27.08 -11.12
C ASN A 45 0.77 -26.32 -12.33
N LYS A 46 0.08 -26.33 -13.47
CA LYS A 46 0.47 -25.50 -14.62
C LYS A 46 -0.26 -24.16 -14.59
N PHE A 47 0.50 -23.08 -14.70
CA PHE A 47 -0.07 -21.75 -14.83
C PHE A 47 -0.52 -21.55 -16.27
N LYS A 48 -1.75 -21.11 -16.46
CA LYS A 48 -2.31 -20.82 -17.78
C LYS A 48 -2.87 -19.42 -17.86
N VAL A 49 -2.73 -18.81 -19.04
CA VAL A 49 -3.26 -17.49 -19.38
C VAL A 49 -4.16 -17.67 -20.58
N HIS A 50 -5.47 -17.55 -20.37
CA HIS A 50 -6.49 -17.80 -21.39
C HIS A 50 -6.39 -19.19 -22.04
N GLY A 51 -6.11 -20.21 -21.23
CA GLY A 51 -6.00 -21.62 -21.67
C GLY A 51 -4.59 -22.04 -22.09
N GLU A 52 -3.72 -21.10 -22.43
CA GLU A 52 -2.35 -21.38 -22.84
C GLU A 52 -1.41 -21.48 -21.65
N GLU A 53 -0.60 -22.54 -21.61
CA GLU A 53 0.41 -22.76 -20.57
C GLU A 53 1.52 -21.71 -20.66
N VAL A 54 1.86 -21.12 -19.51
CA VAL A 54 2.95 -20.15 -19.40
C VAL A 54 3.88 -20.55 -18.26
N ASN A 55 5.15 -20.18 -18.39
CA ASN A 55 6.09 -20.30 -17.28
C ASN A 55 5.71 -19.31 -16.19
N ALA A 56 5.54 -19.81 -14.97
CA ALA A 56 5.36 -19.02 -13.77
C ALA A 56 6.37 -19.47 -12.71
N VAL A 57 6.77 -18.54 -11.86
CA VAL A 57 7.71 -18.79 -10.75
C VAL A 57 7.04 -18.53 -9.41
N PHE A 58 7.70 -18.91 -8.32
CA PHE A 58 7.23 -18.53 -6.99
C PHE A 58 7.54 -17.07 -6.69
N LEU A 59 6.72 -16.47 -5.82
CA LEU A 59 6.77 -15.04 -5.51
C LEU A 59 8.18 -14.51 -5.18
N LYS A 60 8.93 -15.23 -4.34
CA LYS A 60 10.29 -14.81 -3.93
C LYS A 60 11.25 -14.76 -5.11
N GLU A 61 11.18 -15.75 -6.00
CA GLU A 61 12.01 -15.80 -7.20
C GLU A 61 11.63 -14.67 -8.17
N GLY A 62 10.32 -14.49 -8.45
CA GLY A 62 9.86 -13.43 -9.33
C GLY A 62 10.20 -12.02 -8.83
N LEU A 63 10.10 -11.78 -7.51
CA LEU A 63 10.53 -10.51 -6.91
C LEU A 63 12.04 -10.31 -6.97
N ASN A 64 12.85 -11.36 -6.76
CA ASN A 64 14.31 -11.25 -6.93
C ASN A 64 14.67 -10.90 -8.38
N ARG A 65 14.05 -11.57 -9.37
CA ARG A 65 14.25 -11.26 -10.79
C ARG A 65 13.82 -9.83 -11.12
N PHE A 66 12.71 -9.36 -10.56
CA PHE A 66 12.26 -7.98 -10.72
C PHE A 66 13.27 -6.98 -10.11
N ILE A 67 13.75 -7.22 -8.89
CA ILE A 67 14.76 -6.38 -8.24
C ILE A 67 16.04 -6.34 -9.10
N SER A 68 16.54 -7.49 -9.56
CA SER A 68 17.71 -7.55 -10.45
C SER A 68 17.49 -6.84 -11.79
N TRP A 69 16.27 -6.87 -12.32
CA TRP A 69 15.93 -6.10 -13.51
C TRP A 69 15.95 -4.60 -13.24
N VAL A 70 15.37 -4.14 -12.12
CA VAL A 70 15.37 -2.72 -11.76
C VAL A 70 16.77 -2.19 -11.44
N GLN A 71 17.64 -3.02 -10.86
CA GLN A 71 19.05 -2.68 -10.55
C GLN A 71 19.86 -2.21 -11.76
N LYS A 72 19.43 -2.54 -12.98
CA LYS A 72 20.06 -2.05 -14.22
C LYS A 72 19.89 -0.54 -14.40
N PHE A 73 18.91 0.08 -13.74
CA PHE A 73 18.55 1.48 -13.91
C PHE A 73 18.94 2.29 -12.66
N SER A 74 19.68 3.38 -12.86
CA SER A 74 20.05 4.29 -11.78
C SER A 74 18.84 5.10 -11.29
N ASN A 75 18.67 5.20 -9.97
CA ASN A 75 17.61 6.01 -9.34
C ASN A 75 16.19 5.66 -9.82
N ALA A 76 15.87 4.37 -9.94
CA ALA A 76 14.60 3.92 -10.48
C ALA A 76 13.39 4.45 -9.69
N VAL A 77 12.41 5.01 -10.41
CA VAL A 77 11.13 5.48 -9.86
C VAL A 77 10.00 4.67 -10.49
N LEU A 78 9.24 3.92 -9.69
CA LEU A 78 8.13 3.13 -10.23
C LEU A 78 6.88 3.99 -10.41
N ILE A 79 6.25 3.86 -11.57
CA ILE A 79 5.02 4.58 -11.91
C ILE A 79 3.89 3.55 -12.04
N ALA A 80 2.82 3.73 -11.28
CA ALA A 80 1.63 2.90 -11.39
C ALA A 80 0.37 3.77 -11.36
N HIS A 81 -0.66 3.32 -12.06
CA HIS A 81 -1.91 4.06 -12.17
C HIS A 81 -2.85 3.74 -11.01
N ASN A 82 -3.14 4.73 -10.16
CA ASN A 82 -3.76 4.52 -8.83
C ASN A 82 -2.88 3.68 -7.89
N GLY A 83 -1.56 3.68 -8.15
CA GLY A 83 -0.58 2.85 -7.46
C GLY A 83 -0.52 3.07 -5.95
N ARG A 84 -0.78 4.29 -5.47
CA ARG A 84 -0.72 4.59 -4.03
C ARG A 84 -1.81 3.85 -3.25
N ARG A 85 -2.94 3.53 -3.90
CA ARG A 85 -4.05 2.81 -3.28
C ARG A 85 -4.05 1.32 -3.58
N PHE A 86 -3.32 0.88 -4.60
CA PHE A 86 -3.37 -0.50 -5.07
C PHE A 86 -1.98 -1.13 -5.20
N ASP A 87 -1.25 -0.85 -6.29
CA ASP A 87 -0.02 -1.57 -6.64
C ASP A 87 1.06 -1.48 -5.56
N PHE A 88 1.39 -0.27 -5.09
CA PHE A 88 2.51 -0.11 -4.15
C PHE A 88 2.27 -0.77 -2.79
N PRO A 89 1.08 -0.65 -2.13
CA PRO A 89 0.79 -1.42 -0.93
C PRO A 89 0.89 -2.93 -1.14
N ILE A 90 0.39 -3.46 -2.26
CA ILE A 90 0.41 -4.90 -2.56
C ILE A 90 1.85 -5.37 -2.79
N THR A 91 2.63 -4.66 -3.61
CA THR A 91 4.05 -4.96 -3.85
C THR A 91 4.86 -4.91 -2.57
N MET A 92 4.70 -3.86 -1.74
CA MET A 92 5.45 -3.73 -0.48
C MET A 92 5.10 -4.86 0.50
N ASN A 93 3.84 -5.28 0.54
CA ASN A 93 3.42 -6.43 1.34
C ASN A 93 4.03 -7.73 0.83
N ALA A 94 4.00 -7.97 -0.48
CA ALA A 94 4.59 -9.15 -1.09
C ALA A 94 6.11 -9.22 -0.83
N VAL A 95 6.81 -8.10 -0.97
CA VAL A 95 8.25 -7.95 -0.67
C VAL A 95 8.55 -8.26 0.81
N ARG A 96 7.74 -7.74 1.75
CA ARG A 96 7.84 -8.07 3.17
C ARG A 96 7.66 -9.56 3.42
N ASP A 97 6.63 -10.16 2.84
CA ASP A 97 6.26 -11.56 3.08
C ASP A 97 7.32 -12.57 2.62
N VAL A 98 8.29 -12.14 1.80
CA VAL A 98 9.43 -12.95 1.36
C VAL A 98 10.79 -12.43 1.86
N ASN A 99 10.78 -11.50 2.82
CA ASN A 99 11.96 -10.90 3.44
C ASN A 99 12.91 -10.22 2.44
N LEU A 100 12.37 -9.45 1.49
CA LEU A 100 13.15 -8.72 0.48
C LEU A 100 13.10 -7.19 0.64
N ILE A 101 12.64 -6.67 1.79
CA ILE A 101 12.48 -5.22 2.01
C ILE A 101 13.78 -4.47 1.72
N ASP A 102 14.89 -4.86 2.33
CA ASP A 102 16.15 -4.12 2.19
C ASP A 102 16.66 -4.15 0.74
N SER A 103 16.61 -5.31 0.10
CA SER A 103 16.97 -5.47 -1.32
C SER A 103 16.10 -4.61 -2.23
N PHE A 104 14.79 -4.55 -1.98
CA PHE A 104 13.86 -3.75 -2.76
C PHE A 104 14.05 -2.24 -2.52
N MET A 105 14.17 -1.84 -1.26
CA MET A 105 14.35 -0.43 -0.86
C MET A 105 15.70 0.14 -1.33
N SER A 106 16.73 -0.70 -1.48
CA SER A 106 18.03 -0.27 -2.01
C SER A 106 18.04 0.10 -3.49
N VAL A 107 17.03 -0.33 -4.26
CA VAL A 107 17.01 -0.15 -5.73
C VAL A 107 15.91 0.79 -6.20
N ILE A 108 14.91 1.06 -5.35
CA ILE A 108 13.79 1.95 -5.66
C ILE A 108 13.99 3.32 -4.99
N PHE A 109 14.18 4.35 -5.81
CA PHE A 109 14.35 5.72 -5.34
C PHE A 109 13.02 6.40 -4.95
N GLY A 110 11.93 6.02 -5.62
CA GLY A 110 10.63 6.68 -5.47
C GLY A 110 9.47 5.94 -6.14
N PHE A 111 8.27 6.40 -5.81
CA PHE A 111 7.02 5.98 -6.43
C PHE A 111 6.24 7.17 -6.97
N ILE A 112 5.55 7.00 -8.08
CA ILE A 112 4.63 7.98 -8.66
C ILE A 112 3.27 7.32 -8.88
N ASP A 113 2.23 7.96 -8.37
CA ASP A 113 0.85 7.62 -8.74
C ASP A 113 0.44 8.43 -9.98
N SER A 114 0.38 7.77 -11.13
CA SER A 114 0.08 8.45 -12.40
C SER A 114 -1.32 9.05 -12.44
N LEU A 115 -2.25 8.59 -11.58
CA LEU A 115 -3.60 9.15 -11.52
C LEU A 115 -3.57 10.65 -11.18
N GLY A 116 -2.74 11.05 -10.22
CA GLY A 116 -2.58 12.45 -9.84
C GLY A 116 -1.91 13.28 -10.93
N VAL A 117 -0.91 12.71 -11.60
CA VAL A 117 -0.20 13.34 -12.72
C VAL A 117 -1.15 13.59 -13.89
N LEU A 118 -1.88 12.57 -14.30
CA LEU A 118 -2.82 12.64 -15.43
C LEU A 118 -4.01 13.56 -15.14
N ARG A 119 -4.49 13.65 -13.88
CA ARG A 119 -5.51 14.63 -13.47
C ARG A 119 -5.06 16.07 -13.64
N LYS A 120 -3.81 16.37 -13.30
CA LYS A 120 -3.23 17.71 -13.47
C LYS A 120 -3.00 18.03 -14.95
N THR A 121 -2.54 17.04 -15.71
CA THR A 121 -2.17 17.23 -17.13
C THR A 121 -3.39 17.36 -18.04
N PHE A 122 -4.38 16.52 -17.81
CA PHE A 122 -5.59 16.45 -18.62
C PHE A 122 -6.81 16.67 -17.71
N PRO A 123 -7.07 17.90 -17.24
CA PRO A 123 -8.23 18.19 -16.40
C PRO A 123 -9.54 17.96 -17.18
N GLY A 124 -10.64 17.72 -16.47
CA GLY A 124 -11.98 17.65 -17.06
C GLY A 124 -12.35 16.32 -17.73
N GLN A 125 -11.53 15.26 -17.60
CA GLN A 125 -11.90 13.94 -18.11
C GLN A 125 -13.10 13.38 -17.33
N LYS A 126 -14.06 12.78 -18.04
CA LYS A 126 -15.25 12.16 -17.43
C LYS A 126 -14.90 11.09 -16.40
N THR A 127 -13.81 10.37 -16.65
CA THR A 127 -13.28 9.33 -15.78
C THR A 127 -11.78 9.22 -16.02
N TYR A 128 -11.06 8.84 -14.97
CA TYR A 128 -9.61 8.62 -15.01
C TYR A 128 -9.26 7.14 -14.89
N GLN A 129 -10.17 6.22 -15.23
CA GLN A 129 -9.78 4.83 -15.43
C GLN A 129 -8.79 4.75 -16.61
N GLN A 130 -7.66 4.05 -16.44
CA GLN A 130 -6.61 3.94 -17.47
C GLN A 130 -7.18 3.61 -18.85
N VAL A 131 -7.99 2.56 -18.97
CA VAL A 131 -8.64 2.13 -20.23
C VAL A 131 -9.45 3.25 -20.91
N ARG A 132 -10.07 4.12 -20.12
CA ARG A 132 -10.88 5.25 -20.62
C ARG A 132 -10.00 6.43 -21.03
N LEU A 133 -8.90 6.66 -20.32
CA LEU A 133 -7.90 7.67 -20.70
C LEU A 133 -7.19 7.27 -22.00
N VAL A 134 -6.77 6.01 -22.14
CA VAL A 134 -6.17 5.49 -23.38
C VAL A 134 -7.12 5.69 -24.55
N ARG A 135 -8.40 5.32 -24.38
CA ARG A 135 -9.42 5.51 -25.42
C ARG A 135 -9.63 6.98 -25.78
N SER A 136 -9.75 7.86 -24.81
CA SER A 136 -10.09 9.27 -25.06
C SER A 136 -8.90 10.12 -25.52
N LEU A 137 -7.70 9.84 -25.02
CA LEU A 137 -6.50 10.67 -25.27
C LEU A 137 -5.58 10.11 -26.36
N LEU A 138 -5.59 8.79 -26.56
CA LEU A 138 -4.76 8.09 -27.55
C LEU A 138 -5.56 7.49 -28.70
N ASN A 139 -6.90 7.51 -28.62
CA ASN A 139 -7.79 6.86 -29.58
C ASN A 139 -7.49 5.37 -29.78
N GLN A 140 -7.11 4.68 -28.69
CA GLN A 140 -6.73 3.26 -28.70
C GLN A 140 -7.58 2.45 -27.71
N SER A 141 -7.66 1.15 -27.95
CA SER A 141 -8.12 0.15 -26.99
C SER A 141 -7.07 -0.93 -26.83
N TYR A 142 -6.99 -1.54 -25.66
CA TYR A 142 -6.05 -2.61 -25.40
C TYR A 142 -6.67 -3.68 -24.50
N ARG A 143 -6.04 -4.85 -24.43
CA ARG A 143 -6.47 -5.95 -23.57
C ARG A 143 -6.08 -5.64 -22.12
N ALA A 144 -6.92 -4.89 -21.44
CA ALA A 144 -6.77 -4.61 -20.01
C ALA A 144 -6.79 -5.91 -19.20
N HIS A 145 -6.20 -5.87 -18.00
CA HIS A 145 -6.07 -7.01 -17.09
C HIS A 145 -5.01 -8.05 -17.48
N ASN A 146 -4.15 -7.71 -18.45
CA ASN A 146 -2.82 -8.27 -18.59
C ASN A 146 -1.81 -7.21 -18.16
N GLY A 147 -0.96 -7.51 -17.18
CA GLY A 147 -0.04 -6.55 -16.59
C GLY A 147 0.91 -5.91 -17.61
N LEU A 148 1.39 -6.67 -18.61
CA LEU A 148 2.28 -6.15 -19.64
C LEU A 148 1.56 -5.16 -20.57
N GLU A 149 0.32 -5.45 -20.94
CA GLU A 149 -0.49 -4.56 -21.78
C GLU A 149 -0.90 -3.29 -21.01
N ASP A 150 -1.20 -3.42 -19.71
CA ASP A 150 -1.47 -2.29 -18.82
C ASP A 150 -0.25 -1.36 -18.70
N VAL A 151 0.97 -1.87 -18.55
CA VAL A 151 2.17 -1.00 -18.46
C VAL A 151 2.55 -0.36 -19.80
N LYS A 152 2.34 -1.05 -20.93
CA LYS A 152 2.51 -0.46 -22.28
C LYS A 152 1.55 0.72 -22.47
N ALA A 153 0.28 0.53 -22.15
CA ALA A 153 -0.74 1.56 -22.27
C ALA A 153 -0.47 2.74 -21.32
N LEU A 154 -0.03 2.46 -20.10
CA LEU A 154 0.38 3.49 -19.15
C LEU A 154 1.59 4.29 -19.67
N ARG A 155 2.61 3.62 -20.21
CA ARG A 155 3.75 4.30 -20.83
C ARG A 155 3.31 5.27 -21.91
N SER A 156 2.44 4.84 -22.84
CA SER A 156 1.94 5.71 -23.89
C SER A 156 1.18 6.93 -23.35
N LEU A 157 0.40 6.76 -22.28
CA LEU A 157 -0.24 7.89 -21.60
C LEU A 157 0.77 8.85 -20.97
N MET A 158 1.79 8.32 -20.31
CA MET A 158 2.84 9.12 -19.67
C MET A 158 3.70 9.86 -20.71
N GLN A 159 4.01 9.24 -21.84
CA GLN A 159 4.66 9.88 -22.98
C GLN A 159 3.78 11.00 -23.56
N LYS A 160 2.48 10.76 -23.71
CA LYS A 160 1.52 11.79 -24.15
C LYS A 160 1.41 12.96 -23.17
N ALA A 161 1.54 12.70 -21.87
CA ALA A 161 1.59 13.74 -20.85
C ALA A 161 2.84 14.62 -20.96
N ASN A 162 3.94 14.08 -21.50
CA ASN A 162 5.19 14.78 -21.79
C ASN A 162 5.75 15.58 -20.60
N TRP A 163 5.85 14.94 -19.43
CA TRP A 163 6.39 15.59 -18.23
C TRP A 163 7.91 15.58 -18.23
N SER A 164 8.50 16.72 -17.83
CA SER A 164 9.93 16.75 -17.50
C SER A 164 10.22 15.87 -16.29
N SER A 165 11.44 15.35 -16.21
CA SER A 165 11.92 14.58 -15.07
C SER A 165 11.76 15.34 -13.76
N GLU A 166 11.99 16.66 -13.75
CA GLU A 166 11.77 17.51 -12.57
C GLU A 166 10.33 17.46 -12.06
N ASN A 167 9.34 17.58 -12.95
CA ASN A 167 7.93 17.55 -12.57
C ASN A 167 7.50 16.16 -12.07
N LEU A 168 8.03 15.10 -12.67
CA LEU A 168 7.81 13.72 -12.20
C LEU A 168 8.38 13.52 -10.81
N MET A 169 9.61 14.00 -10.56
CA MET A 169 10.24 13.93 -9.24
C MET A 169 9.45 14.70 -8.18
N LYS A 170 8.90 15.88 -8.50
CA LYS A 170 8.00 16.64 -7.60
C LYS A 170 6.71 15.89 -7.27
N SER A 171 6.28 14.97 -8.13
CA SER A 171 5.08 14.13 -7.90
C SER A 171 5.41 12.80 -7.23
N SER A 172 6.69 12.50 -7.03
CA SER A 172 7.12 11.26 -6.41
C SER A 172 6.97 11.29 -4.88
N PHE A 173 6.87 10.11 -4.30
CA PHE A 173 6.92 9.91 -2.85
C PHE A 173 7.81 8.71 -2.52
N LYS A 174 8.32 8.69 -1.28
CA LYS A 174 9.28 7.67 -0.86
C LYS A 174 8.61 6.32 -0.60
N PRO A 175 9.26 5.20 -0.97
CA PRO A 175 8.75 3.86 -0.65
C PRO A 175 8.54 3.64 0.85
N ASP A 176 9.33 4.30 1.71
CA ASP A 176 9.19 4.28 3.17
C ASP A 176 7.78 4.67 3.63
N ALA A 177 7.16 5.65 2.96
CA ALA A 177 5.80 6.07 3.32
C ALA A 177 4.77 4.94 3.09
N VAL A 178 5.00 4.07 2.10
CA VAL A 178 4.15 2.89 1.86
C VAL A 178 4.42 1.83 2.92
N LEU A 179 5.69 1.57 3.23
CA LEU A 179 6.08 0.61 4.26
C LEU A 179 5.54 1.01 5.64
N THR A 180 5.73 2.26 6.06
CA THR A 180 5.17 2.78 7.32
C THR A 180 3.66 2.64 7.35
N SER A 181 2.96 3.03 6.26
CA SER A 181 1.50 2.89 6.21
C SER A 181 1.04 1.42 6.28
N LEU A 182 1.80 0.50 5.70
CA LEU A 182 1.52 -0.93 5.73
C LEU A 182 1.68 -1.47 7.16
N LEU A 183 2.83 -1.22 7.79
CA LEU A 183 3.11 -1.66 9.16
C LEU A 183 2.11 -1.08 10.15
N PHE A 184 1.75 0.20 10.00
CA PHE A 184 0.70 0.83 10.82
C PHE A 184 -0.62 0.09 10.71
N LYS A 185 -1.09 -0.24 9.48
CA LYS A 185 -2.35 -0.98 9.28
C LYS A 185 -2.33 -2.37 9.90
N MET A 186 -1.17 -3.05 9.89
CA MET A 186 -1.02 -4.34 10.55
C MET A 186 -1.16 -4.22 12.08
N GLU A 187 -0.52 -3.21 12.67
CA GLU A 187 -0.66 -2.93 14.10
C GLU A 187 -2.09 -2.55 14.46
N VAL A 188 -2.79 -1.80 13.59
CA VAL A 188 -4.24 -1.56 13.77
C VAL A 188 -4.99 -2.89 13.83
N TYR A 189 -4.84 -3.74 12.82
CA TYR A 189 -5.55 -5.02 12.76
C TYR A 189 -5.29 -5.89 13.99
N LYS A 190 -4.04 -5.95 14.46
CA LYS A 190 -3.64 -6.72 15.63
C LYS A 190 -4.23 -6.18 16.94
N ASN A 191 -4.28 -4.86 17.11
CA ASN A 191 -4.55 -4.26 18.42
C ASN A 191 -5.97 -3.70 18.57
N ILE A 192 -6.66 -3.37 17.47
CA ILE A 192 -7.94 -2.63 17.51
C ILE A 192 -9.06 -3.41 18.20
N GLY A 193 -9.07 -4.74 18.08
CA GLY A 193 -10.07 -5.59 18.73
C GLY A 193 -10.08 -5.43 20.25
N SER A 194 -8.91 -5.22 20.87
CA SER A 194 -8.81 -4.97 22.32
C SER A 194 -9.44 -3.63 22.74
N LEU A 195 -9.52 -2.67 21.81
CA LEU A 195 -10.01 -1.31 22.08
C LEU A 195 -11.52 -1.16 21.83
N ASP A 196 -12.19 -2.22 21.35
CA ASP A 196 -13.62 -2.19 20.99
C ASP A 196 -14.50 -1.76 22.18
N VAL A 197 -14.16 -2.19 23.40
CA VAL A 197 -14.87 -1.76 24.62
C VAL A 197 -14.79 -0.25 24.84
N LEU A 198 -13.66 0.38 24.51
CA LEU A 198 -13.48 1.83 24.65
C LEU A 198 -14.27 2.58 23.57
N ILE A 199 -14.37 2.01 22.38
CA ILE A 199 -15.16 2.58 21.27
C ILE A 199 -16.65 2.50 21.60
N ARG A 200 -17.15 1.32 21.98
CA ARG A 200 -18.57 1.10 22.29
C ARG A 200 -19.08 1.93 23.47
N ARG A 201 -18.22 2.20 24.46
CA ARG A 201 -18.53 3.05 25.60
C ARG A 201 -18.39 4.55 25.31
N GLY A 202 -18.01 4.94 24.10
CA GLY A 202 -17.82 6.36 23.74
C GLY A 202 -16.64 7.03 24.45
N ILE A 203 -15.70 6.24 24.98
CA ILE A 203 -14.50 6.71 25.67
C ILE A 203 -13.51 7.27 24.64
N VAL A 204 -13.35 6.57 23.52
CA VAL A 204 -12.56 7.04 22.38
C VAL A 204 -13.34 6.86 21.08
N LYS A 205 -13.14 7.78 20.13
CA LYS A 205 -13.68 7.64 18.77
C LYS A 205 -12.88 6.61 17.98
N GLN A 206 -13.52 5.99 16.97
CA GLN A 206 -12.90 5.02 16.06
C GLN A 206 -11.52 5.47 15.56
N GLY A 207 -11.43 6.67 14.99
CA GLY A 207 -10.16 7.19 14.46
C GLY A 207 -9.08 7.43 15.53
N THR A 208 -9.45 7.66 16.80
CA THR A 208 -8.47 7.74 17.90
C THR A 208 -8.03 6.34 18.30
N ALA A 209 -8.95 5.37 18.39
CA ALA A 209 -8.63 3.97 18.67
C ALA A 209 -7.71 3.35 17.61
N GLU A 210 -7.95 3.63 16.33
CA GLU A 210 -7.08 3.21 15.23
C GLU A 210 -5.66 3.77 15.37
N LYS A 211 -5.50 5.03 15.80
CA LYS A 211 -4.17 5.60 16.03
C LYS A 211 -3.48 4.99 17.26
N ILE A 212 -4.22 4.73 18.33
CA ILE A 212 -3.70 3.97 19.49
C ILE A 212 -3.21 2.59 19.01
N ALA A 213 -4.08 1.84 18.34
CA ALA A 213 -3.80 0.50 17.83
C ALA A 213 -2.60 0.45 16.88
N GLY A 214 -2.58 1.35 15.88
CA GLY A 214 -1.50 1.45 14.91
C GLY A 214 -0.16 1.92 15.48
N SER A 215 -0.16 2.47 16.69
CA SER A 215 1.06 2.80 17.44
C SER A 215 1.63 1.63 18.26
N GLY A 216 1.03 0.44 18.13
CA GLY A 216 1.35 -0.76 18.92
C GLY A 216 0.74 -0.76 20.31
N LEU A 217 -0.10 0.22 20.65
CA LEU A 217 -0.79 0.26 21.95
C LEU A 217 -2.11 -0.51 21.87
N ASN A 218 -2.45 -1.18 22.96
CA ASN A 218 -3.68 -1.96 23.10
C ASN A 218 -4.23 -1.78 24.52
N LEU A 219 -5.37 -2.40 24.84
CA LEU A 219 -6.02 -2.23 26.14
C LEU A 219 -5.19 -2.77 27.32
N ALA A 220 -4.22 -3.66 27.11
CA ALA A 220 -3.32 -4.11 28.17
C ALA A 220 -2.20 -3.11 28.49
N HIS A 221 -1.89 -2.20 27.54
CA HIS A 221 -0.85 -1.19 27.70
C HIS A 221 -1.37 0.09 28.37
N LEU A 222 -2.57 0.55 28.01
CA LEU A 222 -3.11 1.83 28.47
C LEU A 222 -3.26 1.93 30.02
N PRO A 223 -3.78 0.91 30.72
CA PRO A 223 -3.88 0.94 32.18
C PRO A 223 -2.49 1.02 32.83
N LYS A 224 -1.49 0.30 32.31
CA LYS A 224 -0.11 0.34 32.83
C LYS A 224 0.52 1.72 32.67
N ILE A 225 0.26 2.40 31.55
CA ILE A 225 0.69 3.79 31.33
C ILE A 225 0.04 4.71 32.36
N PHE A 226 -1.26 4.52 32.62
CA PHE A 226 -2.02 5.28 33.60
C PHE A 226 -1.57 5.01 35.05
N GLN A 227 -1.28 3.76 35.41
CA GLN A 227 -0.74 3.41 36.73
C GLN A 227 0.58 4.13 37.05
N ARG A 228 1.42 4.35 36.02
CA ARG A 228 2.73 4.94 36.19
C ARG A 228 2.71 6.45 36.43
N ASP A 229 1.84 7.19 35.75
CA ASP A 229 1.85 8.66 35.78
C ASP A 229 0.46 9.29 35.52
N GLY A 230 -0.60 8.54 35.83
CA GLY A 230 -1.99 8.98 35.70
C GLY A 230 -2.33 9.48 34.29
N GLU A 231 -3.12 10.56 34.26
CA GLU A 231 -3.54 11.24 33.03
C GLU A 231 -2.34 11.84 32.26
N ARG A 232 -1.32 12.32 32.98
CA ARG A 232 -0.09 12.85 32.36
C ARG A 232 0.67 11.78 31.59
N GLY A 233 0.71 10.56 32.12
CA GLY A 233 1.30 9.40 31.45
C GLY A 233 0.61 9.09 30.12
N LEU A 234 -0.73 9.04 30.12
CA LEU A 234 -1.53 8.81 28.91
C LEU A 234 -1.35 9.95 27.89
N GLN A 235 -1.39 11.21 28.36
CA GLN A 235 -1.22 12.37 27.49
C GLN A 235 0.17 12.38 26.84
N THR A 236 1.23 12.14 27.64
CA THR A 236 2.61 12.06 27.15
C THR A 236 2.77 10.95 26.12
N ALA A 237 2.18 9.78 26.36
CA ALA A 237 2.20 8.68 25.40
C ALA A 237 1.50 9.05 24.08
N PHE A 238 0.40 9.80 24.11
CA PHE A 238 -0.37 10.16 22.90
C PHE A 238 0.35 11.21 22.04
N ILE A 239 1.07 12.15 22.67
CA ILE A 239 1.75 13.25 21.97
C ILE A 239 3.19 12.91 21.55
N GLN A 240 3.79 11.85 22.13
CA GLN A 240 5.14 11.41 21.82
C GLN A 240 5.31 11.25 20.31
N ASN A 241 6.38 11.81 19.74
CA ASN A 241 6.60 11.67 18.31
C ASN A 241 7.18 10.29 17.96
N ASN A 242 6.74 9.73 16.82
CA ASN A 242 7.35 8.56 16.20
C ASN A 242 8.64 8.94 15.46
N LYS A 243 9.29 7.96 14.80
CA LYS A 243 10.52 8.17 14.01
C LYS A 243 10.34 9.17 12.86
N GLU A 244 9.11 9.41 12.41
CA GLU A 244 8.76 10.36 11.34
C GLU A 244 8.32 11.73 11.88
N ASN A 245 8.58 12.01 13.16
CA ASN A 245 8.21 13.26 13.84
C ASN A 245 6.70 13.53 13.91
N GLN A 246 5.87 12.51 13.68
CA GLN A 246 4.41 12.58 13.82
C GLN A 246 3.98 12.11 15.22
N PRO A 247 2.91 12.66 15.81
CA PRO A 247 2.46 12.23 17.12
C PRO A 247 1.98 10.77 17.08
N ARG A 248 2.31 10.02 18.13
CA ARG A 248 1.97 8.60 18.29
C ARG A 248 0.48 8.35 18.14
N VAL A 249 -0.34 9.22 18.74
CA VAL A 249 -1.80 9.18 18.62
C VAL A 249 -2.34 10.53 18.14
N THR A 250 -2.09 11.62 18.86
CA THR A 250 -2.63 12.93 18.50
C THR A 250 -1.99 14.04 19.33
N LYS A 251 -1.87 15.23 18.73
CA LYS A 251 -1.58 16.51 19.43
C LYS A 251 -2.81 17.42 19.53
N SER A 252 -3.96 16.99 19.04
CA SER A 252 -5.19 17.80 19.07
C SER A 252 -5.67 17.96 20.51
N LYS A 253 -5.61 19.19 21.03
CA LYS A 253 -6.07 19.57 22.37
C LYS A 253 -7.49 19.05 22.64
N ARG A 254 -8.42 19.30 21.70
CA ARG A 254 -9.81 18.80 21.77
C ARG A 254 -9.91 17.29 21.95
N VAL A 255 -9.08 16.51 21.24
CA VAL A 255 -9.13 15.04 21.36
C VAL A 255 -8.53 14.58 22.68
N LEU A 256 -7.47 15.24 23.16
CA LEU A 256 -6.83 14.91 24.44
C LEU A 256 -7.75 15.22 25.62
N GLU A 257 -8.38 16.41 25.63
CA GLU A 257 -9.32 16.84 26.68
C GLU A 257 -10.59 15.99 26.74
N ASP A 258 -11.00 15.38 25.61
CA ASP A 258 -12.13 14.46 25.56
C ASP A 258 -11.74 13.04 26.00
N ALA A 259 -10.67 12.47 25.43
CA ALA A 259 -10.35 11.05 25.61
C ALA A 259 -9.63 10.74 26.92
N ILE A 260 -8.69 11.60 27.36
CA ILE A 260 -7.80 11.29 28.50
C ILE A 260 -8.59 11.19 29.82
N PRO A 261 -9.48 12.14 30.18
CA PRO A 261 -10.26 12.02 31.41
C PRO A 261 -11.18 10.80 31.42
N LYS A 262 -11.83 10.49 30.28
CA LYS A 262 -12.70 9.31 30.14
C LYS A 262 -11.94 8.00 30.29
N LEU A 263 -10.72 7.93 29.75
CA LEU A 263 -9.83 6.78 29.95
C LEU A 263 -9.45 6.62 31.41
N ALA A 264 -9.07 7.71 32.09
CA ALA A 264 -8.72 7.68 33.50
C ALA A 264 -9.88 7.23 34.39
N GLU A 265 -11.09 7.76 34.17
CA GLU A 265 -12.30 7.33 34.87
C GLU A 265 -12.59 5.84 34.63
N TYR A 266 -12.52 5.40 33.37
CA TYR A 266 -12.71 3.99 33.02
C TYR A 266 -11.72 3.08 33.75
N PHE A 267 -10.43 3.43 33.79
CA PHE A 267 -9.42 2.62 34.47
C PHE A 267 -9.59 2.61 35.99
N ARG A 268 -9.98 3.73 36.61
CA ARG A 268 -10.33 3.79 38.05
C ARG A 268 -11.55 2.92 38.38
N SER A 269 -12.56 2.91 37.52
CA SER A 269 -13.83 2.20 37.75
C SER A 269 -13.77 0.67 37.57
N THR A 270 -12.80 0.17 36.81
CA THR A 270 -12.76 -1.24 36.40
C THR A 270 -11.80 -2.09 37.23
N ASN A 271 -11.18 -1.52 38.28
CA ASN A 271 -10.03 -2.13 38.98
C ASN A 271 -8.97 -2.66 37.99
N ALA A 272 -8.87 -2.04 36.81
CA ALA A 272 -7.79 -2.28 35.85
C ALA A 272 -6.47 -1.62 36.31
N VAL A 273 -6.47 -1.12 37.55
CA VAL A 273 -5.44 -0.42 38.30
C VAL A 273 -5.37 -1.06 39.67
#